data_AF-A0A9E5LKU4-F1
#
_entry.id   AF-A0A9E5LKU4-F1
#
_cell.length_a   1.000
_cell.length_b   1.000
_cell.length_c   1.000
_cell.angle_alpha   90.00
_cell.angle_beta   90.00
_cell.angle_gamma   90.00
#
_symmetry.space_group_name_H-M   'P 1'
#
loop_
_entity.id
_entity.type
_entity.pdbx_description
1 polymer ?
#
loop_
_entity_poly.entity_id
_entity_poly.type
_entity_poly.pdbx_seq_one_letter_code
_entity_poly.pdbx_strand_id
1 'polypeptide(L)'
;TSRFFSSVPPVTASLHGSAGLLTAIGIGEAPIGLQGTFSLWNSASDLRTFAYKGEAHTKAIADTEKFQWYAEELFARFSVREERGSMVDKRSN
;
A
#
# COMPACT_ATOMS: atom_id res chain seq x y z
N THR A 1 9.11 0.97 16.34
CA THR A 1 8.98 -0.06 17.41
C THR A 1 8.65 -1.41 16.80
N SER A 2 8.90 -2.53 17.49
CA SER A 2 8.58 -3.89 16.99
C SER A 2 7.14 -4.04 16.49
N ARG A 3 6.18 -3.31 17.11
CA ARG A 3 4.76 -3.34 16.74
C ARG A 3 4.48 -2.85 15.32
N PHE A 4 5.19 -1.81 14.87
CA PHE A 4 5.08 -1.29 13.51
C PHE A 4 5.52 -2.34 12.49
N PHE A 5 6.69 -2.92 12.68
CA PHE A 5 7.20 -3.94 11.76
C PHE A 5 6.33 -5.20 11.74
N SER A 6 5.60 -5.51 12.81
CA SER A 6 4.63 -6.61 12.85
C SER A 6 3.30 -6.29 12.14
N SER A 7 2.90 -5.02 12.00
CA SER A 7 1.66 -4.64 11.30
C SER A 7 1.83 -4.55 9.78
N VAL A 8 3.06 -4.43 9.27
CA VAL A 8 3.34 -4.31 7.83
C VAL A 8 3.03 -5.59 7.04
N PRO A 9 3.49 -6.81 7.43
CA PRO A 9 3.30 -8.00 6.59
C PRO A 9 1.84 -8.35 6.27
N PRO A 10 0.88 -8.27 7.22
CA PRO A 10 -0.53 -8.50 6.91
C PRO A 10 -1.11 -7.49 5.90
N VAL A 11 -0.72 -6.22 5.99
CA VAL A 11 -1.17 -5.17 5.06
C VAL A 11 -0.60 -5.42 3.67
N THR A 12 0.70 -5.74 3.57
CA THR A 12 1.36 -6.08 2.31
C THR A 12 0.74 -7.32 1.66
N ALA A 13 0.48 -8.38 2.43
CA ALA A 13 -0.19 -9.57 1.93
C ALA A 13 -1.61 -9.26 1.42
N SER A 14 -2.38 -8.47 2.18
CA SER A 14 -3.72 -8.03 1.77
C SER A 14 -3.69 -7.18 0.52
N LEU A 15 -2.69 -6.31 0.34
CA LEU A 15 -2.50 -5.50 -0.86
C LEU A 15 -2.29 -6.41 -2.06
N HIS A 16 -1.29 -7.30 -2.01
CA HIS A 16 -0.96 -8.18 -3.13
C HIS A 16 -2.06 -9.22 -3.45
N GLY A 17 -2.89 -9.57 -2.48
CA GLY A 17 -4.07 -10.44 -2.67
C GLY A 17 -5.34 -9.70 -3.12
N SER A 18 -5.32 -8.37 -3.26
CA SER A 18 -6.51 -7.60 -3.60
C SER A 18 -6.88 -7.73 -5.08
N ALA A 19 -8.16 -7.99 -5.33
CA ALA A 19 -8.71 -7.97 -6.68
C ALA A 19 -8.46 -6.61 -7.35
N GLY A 20 -8.08 -6.64 -8.62
CA GLY A 20 -7.84 -5.42 -9.41
C GLY A 20 -6.54 -4.68 -9.11
N LEU A 21 -5.66 -5.18 -8.24
CA LEU A 21 -4.29 -4.64 -8.14
C LEU A 21 -3.52 -5.00 -9.41
N LEU A 22 -3.04 -4.00 -10.15
CA LEU A 22 -2.19 -4.19 -11.33
C LEU A 22 -0.72 -4.25 -10.93
N THR A 23 -0.28 -3.32 -10.07
CA THR A 23 1.08 -3.32 -9.55
C THR A 23 1.17 -2.55 -8.24
N ALA A 24 2.20 -2.84 -7.45
CA ALA A 24 2.56 -2.06 -6.28
C ALA A 24 4.09 -1.96 -6.20
N ILE A 25 4.57 -0.76 -5.97
CA ILE A 25 5.98 -0.46 -5.73
C ILE A 25 6.13 0.21 -4.39
N GLY A 26 7.15 -0.23 -3.67
CA GLY A 26 7.60 0.41 -2.46
C GLY A 26 8.40 1.68 -2.74
N ILE A 27 8.16 2.74 -1.97
CA ILE A 27 8.90 4.00 -2.05
C ILE A 27 9.59 4.25 -0.71
N GLY A 28 10.89 4.58 -0.72
CA GLY A 28 11.68 4.92 0.47
C GLY A 28 13.15 4.52 0.37
N GLU A 29 14.01 5.09 1.22
CA GLU A 29 15.44 4.75 1.30
C GLU A 29 15.77 3.83 2.49
N ALA A 30 16.64 2.85 2.25
CA ALA A 30 17.28 2.08 3.32
C ALA A 30 18.29 2.98 4.08
N PRO A 31 18.43 2.86 5.41
CA PRO A 31 17.93 1.80 6.30
C PRO A 31 16.59 2.14 7.00
N ILE A 32 15.97 3.29 6.71
CA ILE A 32 14.80 3.81 7.43
C ILE A 32 13.49 3.16 6.94
N GLY A 33 13.51 2.50 5.78
CA GLY A 33 12.46 1.58 5.32
C GLY A 33 11.55 2.20 4.26
N LEU A 34 10.46 1.48 3.95
CA LEU A 34 9.42 1.90 3.02
C LEU A 34 8.62 3.06 3.64
N GLN A 35 8.86 4.28 3.19
CA GLN A 35 8.11 5.47 3.61
C GLN A 35 6.79 5.63 2.84
N GLY A 36 6.52 4.76 1.86
CA GLY A 36 5.25 4.75 1.15
C GLY A 36 5.10 3.58 0.20
N THR A 37 3.90 3.46 -0.34
CA THR A 37 3.57 2.51 -1.40
C THR A 37 2.85 3.26 -2.50
N PHE A 38 3.31 3.08 -3.74
CA PHE A 38 2.56 3.49 -4.93
C PHE A 38 1.96 2.26 -5.56
N SER A 39 0.66 2.32 -5.87
CA SER A 39 -0.06 1.19 -6.44
C SER A 39 -0.95 1.62 -7.60
N LEU A 40 -1.00 0.78 -8.64
CA LEU A 40 -1.87 0.95 -9.79
C LEU A 40 -2.99 -0.08 -9.72
N TRP A 41 -4.20 0.35 -10.03
CA TRP A 41 -5.42 -0.43 -9.87
C TRP A 41 -6.24 -0.42 -11.16
N ASN A 42 -6.92 -1.53 -11.43
CA ASN A 42 -7.82 -1.70 -12.55
C ASN A 42 -9.04 -0.76 -12.45
N SER A 43 -9.48 -0.44 -11.24
CA SER A 43 -10.56 0.53 -11.01
C SER A 43 -10.44 1.25 -9.67
N ALA A 44 -11.09 2.42 -9.56
CA ALA A 44 -11.19 3.15 -8.30
C ALA A 44 -12.03 2.39 -7.25
N SER A 45 -12.96 1.51 -7.68
CA SER A 45 -13.73 0.64 -6.78
C SER A 45 -12.86 -0.44 -6.14
N ASP A 46 -11.94 -1.03 -6.90
CA ASP A 46 -11.01 -2.04 -6.41
C ASP A 46 -10.09 -1.44 -5.33
N LEU A 47 -9.52 -0.26 -5.63
CA LEU A 47 -8.72 0.50 -4.67
C LEU A 47 -9.50 0.79 -3.38
N ARG A 48 -10.73 1.30 -3.48
CA ARG A 48 -11.55 1.61 -2.29
C ARG A 48 -11.87 0.36 -1.48
N THR A 49 -12.08 -0.77 -2.15
CA THR A 49 -12.34 -2.05 -1.49
C THR A 49 -11.14 -2.47 -0.66
N PHE A 50 -9.94 -2.42 -1.22
CA PHE A 50 -8.71 -2.65 -0.46
C PHE A 50 -8.57 -1.67 0.72
N ALA A 51 -8.66 -0.36 0.45
CA ALA A 51 -8.35 0.68 1.44
C ALA A 51 -9.30 0.70 2.65
N TYR A 52 -10.57 0.32 2.48
CA TYR A 52 -11.58 0.49 3.53
C TYR A 52 -12.32 -0.79 3.93
N LYS A 53 -12.22 -1.88 3.14
CA LYS A 53 -12.88 -3.16 3.46
C LYS A 53 -11.91 -4.26 3.90
N GLY A 54 -10.60 -4.08 3.72
CA GLY A 54 -9.60 -5.02 4.21
C GLY A 54 -9.39 -4.87 5.72
N GLU A 55 -9.70 -5.92 6.49
CA GLU A 55 -9.54 -5.92 7.96
C GLU A 55 -8.11 -5.55 8.40
N ALA A 56 -7.09 -6.02 7.67
CA ALA A 56 -5.69 -5.71 7.95
C ALA A 56 -5.37 -4.22 7.76
N HIS A 57 -5.90 -3.59 6.72
CA HIS A 57 -5.67 -2.17 6.43
C HIS A 57 -6.39 -1.28 7.45
N THR A 58 -7.66 -1.58 7.75
CA THR A 58 -8.42 -0.87 8.78
C THR A 58 -7.76 -0.97 10.16
N LYS A 59 -7.25 -2.16 10.51
CA LYS A 59 -6.50 -2.34 11.76
C LYS A 59 -5.21 -1.51 11.78
N ALA A 60 -4.46 -1.47 10.68
CA ALA A 60 -3.24 -0.68 10.60
C ALA A 60 -3.50 0.82 10.73
N ILE A 61 -4.59 1.33 10.16
CA ILE A 61 -5.03 2.73 10.35
C ILE A 61 -5.29 2.99 11.84
N ALA A 62 -6.10 2.15 12.48
CA ALA A 62 -6.44 2.30 13.90
C ALA A 62 -5.21 2.21 14.81
N ASP A 63 -4.28 1.29 14.52
CA ASP A 63 -3.04 1.15 15.27
C ASP A 63 -2.11 2.36 15.04
N THR A 64 -2.11 2.95 13.85
CA THR A 64 -1.32 4.15 13.55
C THR A 64 -1.81 5.36 14.33
N GLU A 65 -3.13 5.57 14.41
CA GLU A 65 -3.74 6.60 15.26
C GLU A 65 -3.41 6.36 16.74
N LYS A 66 -3.49 5.10 17.20
CA LYS A 66 -3.23 4.74 18.60
C LYS A 66 -1.77 4.91 19.03
N PHE A 67 -0.83 4.55 18.16
CA PHE A 67 0.59 4.48 18.50
C PHE A 67 1.41 5.65 17.94
N GLN A 68 0.77 6.56 17.19
CA GLN A 68 1.38 7.77 16.63
C GLN A 68 2.68 7.43 15.89
N TRP A 69 2.61 6.44 14.98
CA TRP A 69 3.78 5.92 14.27
C TRP A 69 4.40 6.92 13.29
N TYR A 70 3.62 7.89 12.82
CA TYR A 70 4.07 8.91 11.89
C TYR A 70 3.77 10.30 12.44
N ALA A 71 4.70 11.24 12.19
CA ALA A 71 4.43 12.66 12.43
C ALA A 71 3.45 13.22 11.39
N GLU A 72 3.47 12.66 10.17
CA GLU A 72 2.64 13.07 9.04
C GLU A 72 2.27 11.86 8.18
N GLU A 73 1.07 11.89 7.59
CA GLU A 73 0.57 10.84 6.70
C GLU A 73 -0.06 11.47 5.45
N LEU A 74 0.14 10.83 4.29
CA LEU A 74 -0.44 11.28 3.04
C LEU A 74 -1.04 10.11 2.24
N PHE A 75 -2.34 10.21 1.95
CA PHE A 75 -3.03 9.34 1.01
C PHE A 75 -3.54 10.16 -0.16
N ALA A 76 -2.98 9.92 -1.35
CA ALA A 76 -3.37 10.58 -2.57
C ALA A 76 -3.86 9.56 -3.60
N ARG A 77 -4.88 9.94 -4.38
CA ARG A 77 -5.44 9.12 -5.47
C ARG A 77 -5.52 9.96 -6.73
N PHE A 78 -5.10 9.38 -7.84
CA PHE A 78 -5.05 10.05 -9.12
C PHE A 78 -5.77 9.22 -10.17
N SER A 79 -6.43 9.88 -11.11
CA SER A 79 -6.90 9.23 -12.34
C SER A 79 -5.74 9.17 -13.32
N VAL A 80 -5.43 7.97 -13.80
CA VAL A 80 -4.43 7.78 -14.85
C VAL A 80 -4.94 8.39 -16.14
N ARG A 81 -4.15 9.29 -16.75
CA ARG A 81 -4.46 9.91 -18.04
C ARG A 81 -3.72 9.24 -19.18
N GLU A 82 -2.49 8.84 -18.92
CA GLU A 82 -1.59 8.20 -19.88
C GLU A 82 -0.59 7.34 -19.10
N GLU A 83 -0.21 6.20 -19.69
CA GLU A 83 0.87 5.34 -19.23
C GLU A 83 1.90 5.22 -20.35
N ARG A 84 3.19 5.31 -20.04
CA ARG A 84 4.28 5.09 -20.99
C ARG A 84 5.32 4.14 -20.39
N GLY A 85 5.80 3.21 -21.22
CA GLY A 85 6.70 2.15 -20.79
C GLY A 85 5.95 0.89 -20.35
N SER A 86 6.66 -0.03 -19.70
CA SER A 86 6.08 -1.25 -19.15
C SER A 86 6.61 -1.47 -17.75
N MET A 87 5.72 -1.72 -16.80
CA MET A 87 6.12 -2.21 -15.49
C MET A 87 6.50 -3.67 -15.59
N VAL A 88 7.78 -3.99 -15.37
CA VAL A 88 8.22 -5.39 -15.28
C VAL A 88 7.77 -5.92 -13.93
N ASP A 89 6.78 -6.81 -13.93
CA ASP A 89 6.43 -7.54 -12.73
C ASP A 89 7.59 -8.48 -12.38
N LYS A 90 8.24 -8.25 -11.23
CA LYS A 90 9.31 -9.12 -10.74
C LYS A 90 8.82 -10.53 -10.37
N ARG A 91 7.52 -10.83 -10.50
CA ARG A 91 6.91 -12.15 -10.26
C ARG A 91 7.05 -13.13 -11.43
N SER A 92 7.58 -12.73 -12.59
CA SER A 92 7.77 -13.62 -13.75
C SER A 92 9.10 -14.38 -13.77
N ASN A 93 9.79 -14.53 -12.62
CA ASN A 93 10.95 -15.41 -12.47
C ASN A 93 10.80 -16.32 -11.25
#